data_AF-A0A4Q5LR21-F1
#
_entry.id   AF-A0A4Q5LR21-F1
#
_cell.length_a   1.000
_cell.length_b   1.000
_cell.length_c   1.000
_cell.angle_alpha   90.00
_cell.angle_beta   90.00
_cell.angle_gamma   90.00
#
_symmetry.space_group_name_H-M   'P 1'
#
loop_
_entity.id
_entity.type
_entity.pdbx_description
1 polymer ?
#
loop_
_entity_poly.entity_id
_entity_poly.type
_entity_poly.pdbx_seq_one_letter_code
_entity_poly.pdbx_strand_id
1 'polypeptide(L)'
;MFNLFKSDKEDRPADVKGVRYELLQFIKQELQKAEGGEGGNIKGLNLYIACPSSECAVFEAAVYADEPEVFKDEVQRIADDYAVNLPESWQMDVVLNQEFPPEAVRSNKLDAAFFIKTSKNFIKQSASAYIRALSGETEKPEYNVTSEGEKIHIGRDKKAQGDDGFFRTNHIAFPSDSANDANKYVSRQHARIEWNNDAGRFMIFADEGGVPPRNKIKIRSEKSEDVIKLTSTHIGHQLQEGDQIILGESAVLEFSYQPATHE
;
A
#
# COMPACT_ATOMS: atom_id res chain seq x y z
N MET A 1 -11.70 -53.48 -0.24
CA MET A 1 -12.12 -52.07 -0.21
C MET A 1 -10.91 -51.29 0.28
N PHE A 2 -10.21 -50.61 -0.63
CA PHE A 2 -8.93 -49.93 -0.35
C PHE A 2 -9.21 -48.61 0.37
N ASN A 3 -8.56 -48.41 1.53
CA ASN A 3 -8.52 -47.12 2.23
C ASN A 3 -7.45 -46.23 1.57
N LEU A 4 -7.88 -45.26 0.77
CA LEU A 4 -7.04 -44.37 -0.04
C LEU A 4 -6.86 -42.95 0.56
N PHE A 5 -7.18 -42.74 1.85
CA PHE A 5 -7.16 -41.40 2.46
C PHE A 5 -6.44 -41.33 3.83
N LYS A 6 -5.28 -41.99 3.96
CA LYS A 6 -4.43 -41.88 5.17
C LYS A 6 -3.02 -41.32 4.94
N SER A 7 -2.61 -41.00 3.71
CA SER A 7 -1.22 -40.65 3.40
C SER A 7 -0.86 -39.17 3.51
N ASP A 8 -1.79 -38.22 3.44
CA ASP A 8 -1.42 -36.80 3.27
C ASP A 8 -0.84 -36.12 4.52
N LYS A 9 -0.96 -36.72 5.71
CA LYS A 9 -0.35 -36.20 6.95
C LYS A 9 0.96 -36.88 7.34
N GLU A 10 1.27 -38.05 6.80
CA GLU A 10 2.51 -38.79 7.16
C GLU A 10 3.74 -38.25 6.42
N ASP A 11 3.56 -37.47 5.34
CA ASP A 11 4.64 -36.97 4.47
C ASP A 11 4.89 -35.45 4.64
N ARG A 12 4.32 -34.81 5.67
CA ARG A 12 4.57 -33.40 5.98
C ARG A 12 5.89 -33.28 6.75
N PRO A 13 6.84 -32.43 6.31
CA PRO A 13 8.07 -32.24 7.06
C PRO A 13 7.77 -31.60 8.42
N ALA A 14 8.29 -32.21 9.48
CA ALA A 14 8.09 -31.75 10.85
C ALA A 14 9.27 -30.93 11.40
N ASP A 15 10.39 -30.90 10.68
CA ASP A 15 11.61 -30.19 11.09
C ASP A 15 11.89 -28.96 10.21
N VAL A 16 12.68 -28.04 10.76
CA VAL A 16 13.03 -26.75 10.13
C VAL A 16 13.61 -26.92 8.72
N LYS A 17 14.47 -27.92 8.49
CA LYS A 17 15.12 -28.10 7.19
C LYS A 17 14.14 -28.65 6.17
N GLY A 18 13.31 -29.62 6.56
CA GLY A 18 12.27 -30.17 5.71
C GLY A 18 11.24 -29.11 5.30
N VAL A 19 10.76 -28.30 6.26
CA VAL A 19 9.82 -27.21 5.99
C VAL A 19 10.43 -26.19 5.04
N ARG A 20 11.67 -25.74 5.31
CA ARG A 20 12.37 -24.81 4.42
C ARG A 20 12.54 -25.36 3.01
N TYR A 21 12.95 -26.61 2.89
CA TYR A 21 13.12 -27.27 1.59
C TYR A 21 11.81 -27.27 0.80
N GLU A 22 10.70 -27.66 1.42
CA GLU A 22 9.40 -27.69 0.74
C GLU A 22 8.88 -26.29 0.39
N LEU A 23 9.12 -25.28 1.25
CA LEU A 23 8.82 -23.88 0.91
C LEU A 23 9.62 -23.39 -0.30
N LEU A 24 10.93 -23.66 -0.34
CA LEU A 24 11.78 -23.28 -1.46
C LEU A 24 11.40 -24.04 -2.75
N GLN A 25 11.05 -25.32 -2.67
CA GLN A 25 10.55 -26.07 -3.84
C GLN A 25 9.22 -25.49 -4.34
N PHE A 26 8.34 -25.10 -3.42
CA PHE A 26 7.08 -24.46 -3.78
C PHE A 26 7.30 -23.12 -4.49
N ILE A 27 8.11 -22.22 -3.91
CA ILE A 27 8.47 -20.92 -4.51
C ILE A 27 9.11 -21.13 -5.89
N LYS A 28 10.03 -22.08 -6.01
CA LYS A 28 10.68 -22.45 -7.27
C LYS A 28 9.67 -22.82 -8.34
N GLN A 29 8.71 -23.70 -8.03
CA GLN A 29 7.70 -24.14 -9.00
C GLN A 29 6.86 -22.97 -9.52
N GLU A 30 6.56 -22.00 -8.66
CA GLU A 30 5.82 -20.80 -9.06
C GLU A 30 6.68 -19.82 -9.87
N LEU A 31 7.95 -19.59 -9.48
CA LEU A 31 8.86 -18.73 -10.21
C LEU A 31 9.20 -19.25 -11.61
N GLN A 32 9.33 -20.57 -11.79
CA GLN A 32 9.57 -21.19 -13.10
C GLN A 32 8.48 -20.84 -14.13
N LYS A 33 7.27 -20.52 -13.70
CA LYS A 33 6.19 -20.10 -14.62
C LYS A 33 6.45 -18.73 -15.26
N ALA A 34 7.33 -17.92 -14.67
CA ALA A 34 7.75 -16.61 -15.18
C ALA A 34 9.05 -16.67 -16.00
N GLU A 35 9.58 -17.87 -16.26
CA GLU A 35 10.73 -18.10 -17.15
C GLU A 35 10.40 -17.61 -18.57
N GLY A 36 11.35 -16.92 -19.22
CA GLY A 36 11.16 -16.39 -20.59
C GLY A 36 10.89 -14.89 -20.70
N GLY A 37 11.13 -14.11 -19.65
CA GLY A 37 11.21 -12.64 -19.72
C GLY A 37 10.20 -11.87 -18.88
N GLU A 38 9.34 -12.55 -18.12
CA GLU A 38 8.35 -11.89 -17.25
C GLU A 38 8.92 -11.51 -15.87
N GLY A 39 10.06 -12.10 -15.48
CA GLY A 39 10.74 -11.83 -14.21
C GLY A 39 11.02 -10.34 -13.95
N GLY A 40 11.38 -9.58 -14.99
CA GLY A 40 11.68 -8.15 -14.87
C GLY A 40 10.49 -7.26 -14.49
N ASN A 41 9.27 -7.79 -14.54
CA ASN A 41 8.05 -7.08 -14.12
C ASN A 41 7.63 -7.43 -12.69
N ILE A 42 8.34 -8.35 -12.02
CA ILE A 42 8.08 -8.73 -10.64
C ILE A 42 8.56 -7.60 -9.73
N LYS A 43 7.63 -7.04 -8.96
CA LYS A 43 7.90 -6.02 -7.95
C LYS A 43 8.12 -6.62 -6.56
N GLY A 44 7.52 -7.77 -6.28
CA GLY A 44 7.73 -8.45 -5.00
C GLY A 44 7.14 -9.85 -4.96
N LEU A 45 7.55 -10.61 -3.95
CA LEU A 45 7.15 -11.99 -3.69
C LEU A 45 6.59 -12.06 -2.26
N ASN A 46 5.34 -12.53 -2.12
CA ASN A 46 4.68 -12.64 -0.83
C ASN A 46 4.44 -14.11 -0.50
N LEU A 47 5.02 -14.59 0.61
CA LEU A 47 4.81 -15.92 1.15
C LEU A 47 3.92 -15.83 2.39
N TYR A 48 2.74 -16.43 2.32
CA TYR A 48 1.79 -16.54 3.43
C TYR A 48 1.91 -17.91 4.07
N ILE A 49 1.95 -17.98 5.40
CA ILE A 49 2.06 -19.24 6.14
C ILE A 49 1.04 -19.22 7.27
N ALA A 50 0.18 -20.22 7.30
CA ALA A 50 -0.72 -20.46 8.42
C ALA A 50 -0.04 -21.43 9.38
N CYS A 51 0.52 -20.91 10.49
CA CYS A 51 1.19 -21.73 11.49
C CYS A 51 0.34 -21.82 12.77
N PRO A 52 -0.19 -22.99 13.16
CA PRO A 52 -0.75 -23.14 14.50
C PRO A 52 0.34 -22.89 15.55
N SER A 53 -0.03 -22.43 16.75
CA SER A 53 0.92 -22.02 17.80
C SER A 53 1.95 -23.09 18.17
N SER A 54 1.63 -24.38 17.95
CA SER A 54 2.53 -25.51 18.20
C SER A 54 3.64 -25.67 17.15
N GLU A 55 3.47 -25.13 15.94
CA GLU A 55 4.40 -25.32 14.81
C GLU A 55 5.05 -24.01 14.36
N CYS A 56 4.60 -22.86 14.87
CA CYS A 56 5.04 -21.58 14.35
C CYS A 56 6.55 -21.32 14.50
N ALA A 57 7.16 -21.75 15.60
CA ALA A 57 8.62 -21.65 15.78
C ALA A 57 9.41 -22.41 14.69
N VAL A 58 8.86 -23.51 14.15
CA VAL A 58 9.49 -24.26 13.07
C VAL A 58 9.43 -23.47 11.77
N PHE A 59 8.29 -22.87 11.46
CA PHE A 59 8.12 -22.04 10.28
C PHE A 59 8.95 -20.75 10.35
N GLU A 60 8.95 -20.06 11.49
CA GLU A 60 9.78 -18.87 11.75
C GLU A 60 11.27 -19.17 11.51
N ALA A 61 11.77 -20.28 12.06
CA ALA A 61 13.14 -20.72 11.82
C ALA A 61 13.39 -21.16 10.36
N ALA A 62 12.39 -21.75 9.70
CA ALA A 62 12.50 -22.17 8.31
C ALA A 62 12.63 -20.99 7.36
N VAL A 63 11.95 -19.88 7.62
CA VAL A 63 11.98 -18.66 6.79
C VAL A 63 12.93 -17.59 7.30
N TYR A 64 13.74 -17.89 8.31
CA TYR A 64 14.65 -16.92 8.93
C TYR A 64 13.91 -15.63 9.37
N ALA A 65 12.83 -15.76 10.15
CA ALA A 65 11.96 -14.63 10.51
C ALA A 65 12.73 -13.44 11.16
N ASP A 66 13.79 -13.72 11.92
CA ASP A 66 14.64 -12.69 12.55
C ASP A 66 15.68 -12.08 11.57
N GLU A 67 16.00 -12.77 10.47
CA GLU A 67 16.99 -12.39 9.47
C GLU A 67 16.45 -12.61 8.03
N PRO A 68 15.38 -11.88 7.63
CA PRO A 68 14.60 -12.18 6.43
C PRO A 68 15.42 -12.12 5.12
N GLU A 69 16.49 -11.33 5.08
CA GLU A 69 17.39 -11.26 3.92
C GLU A 69 18.05 -12.62 3.62
N VAL A 70 18.27 -13.48 4.62
CA VAL A 70 18.87 -14.82 4.40
C VAL A 70 17.94 -15.70 3.56
N PHE A 71 16.64 -15.70 3.86
CA PHE A 71 15.65 -16.45 3.09
C PHE A 71 15.43 -15.83 1.71
N LYS A 72 15.40 -14.51 1.64
CA LYS A 72 15.34 -13.77 0.38
C LYS A 72 16.51 -14.12 -0.55
N ASP A 73 17.73 -14.22 -0.03
CA ASP A 73 18.92 -14.62 -0.79
C ASP A 73 18.83 -16.07 -1.31
N GLU A 74 18.17 -16.97 -0.58
CA GLU A 74 17.88 -18.33 -1.07
C GLU A 74 16.89 -18.30 -2.24
N VAL A 75 15.88 -17.43 -2.19
CA VAL A 75 14.92 -17.24 -3.28
C VAL A 75 15.56 -16.55 -4.49
N GLN A 76 16.45 -15.57 -4.28
CA GLN A 76 17.22 -14.96 -5.36
C GLN A 76 18.05 -16.00 -6.10
N ARG A 77 18.77 -16.87 -5.38
CA ARG A 77 19.54 -17.97 -5.99
C ARG A 77 18.68 -18.89 -6.84
N ILE A 78 17.47 -19.21 -6.38
CA ILE A 78 16.50 -19.98 -7.19
C ILE A 78 16.13 -19.23 -8.46
N ALA A 79 15.84 -17.93 -8.37
CA ALA A 79 15.49 -17.14 -9.56
C ALA A 79 16.64 -17.11 -10.58
N ASP A 80 17.87 -16.94 -10.11
CA ASP A 80 19.08 -16.95 -10.94
C ASP A 80 19.30 -18.30 -11.63
N ASP A 81 19.14 -19.41 -10.89
CA ASP A 81 19.29 -20.78 -11.40
C ASP A 81 18.31 -21.12 -12.53
N TYR A 82 17.15 -20.43 -12.58
CA TYR A 82 16.10 -20.61 -13.59
C TYR A 82 15.97 -19.42 -14.54
N ALA A 83 16.98 -18.54 -14.63
CA ALA A 83 17.00 -17.37 -15.51
C ALA A 83 15.78 -16.45 -15.38
N VAL A 84 15.20 -16.38 -14.17
CA VAL A 84 14.14 -15.44 -13.82
C VAL A 84 14.80 -14.13 -13.39
N ASN A 85 14.87 -13.17 -14.32
CA ASN A 85 15.53 -11.88 -14.09
C ASN A 85 14.72 -10.99 -13.13
N LEU A 86 14.83 -11.20 -11.82
CA LEU A 86 14.23 -10.33 -10.81
C LEU A 86 14.94 -8.95 -10.80
N PRO A 87 14.21 -7.82 -10.76
CA PRO A 87 14.81 -6.49 -10.66
C PRO A 87 15.51 -6.29 -9.32
N GLU A 88 16.66 -5.60 -9.25
CA GLU A 88 17.40 -5.37 -7.99
C GLU A 88 16.54 -4.79 -6.83
N SER A 89 15.49 -4.05 -7.15
CA SER A 89 14.58 -3.42 -6.18
C SER A 89 13.44 -4.32 -5.69
N TRP A 90 13.40 -5.60 -6.07
CA TRP A 90 12.33 -6.51 -5.67
C TRP A 90 12.33 -6.75 -4.15
N GLN A 91 11.14 -6.97 -3.60
CA GLN A 91 10.94 -7.19 -2.16
C GLN A 91 10.37 -8.57 -1.88
N MET A 92 10.73 -9.13 -0.72
CA MET A 92 10.15 -10.37 -0.22
C MET A 92 9.46 -10.10 1.11
N ASP A 93 8.18 -10.48 1.22
CA ASP A 93 7.46 -10.45 2.49
C ASP A 93 7.05 -11.86 2.89
N VAL A 94 7.29 -12.21 4.15
CA VAL A 94 6.77 -13.44 4.76
C VAL A 94 5.72 -13.06 5.79
N VAL A 95 4.49 -13.52 5.58
CA VAL A 95 3.33 -13.20 6.41
C VAL A 95 2.89 -14.45 7.15
N LEU A 96 3.05 -14.45 8.46
CA LEU A 96 2.62 -15.54 9.34
C LEU A 96 1.24 -15.24 9.92
N ASN A 97 0.40 -16.27 10.05
CA ASN A 97 -0.89 -16.22 10.76
C ASN A 97 -1.91 -15.21 10.23
N GLN A 98 -1.92 -15.01 8.92
CA GLN A 98 -2.98 -14.29 8.23
C GLN A 98 -3.70 -15.21 7.25
N GLU A 99 -4.94 -14.86 6.92
CA GLU A 99 -5.68 -15.57 5.89
C GLU A 99 -4.98 -15.46 4.53
N PHE A 100 -5.07 -16.54 3.75
CA PHE A 100 -4.46 -16.54 2.43
C PHE A 100 -5.33 -15.73 1.48
N PRO A 101 -4.75 -14.74 0.77
CA PRO A 101 -5.51 -13.98 -0.21
C PRO A 101 -6.00 -14.93 -1.32
N PRO A 102 -7.22 -14.74 -1.85
CA PRO A 102 -7.78 -15.58 -2.91
C PRO A 102 -6.89 -15.70 -4.15
N GLU A 103 -6.09 -14.67 -4.43
CA GLU A 103 -5.18 -14.59 -5.56
C GLU A 103 -3.86 -15.36 -5.34
N ALA A 104 -3.53 -15.74 -4.11
CA ALA A 104 -2.33 -16.52 -3.84
C ALA A 104 -2.52 -18.00 -4.21
N VAL A 105 -1.48 -18.57 -4.81
CA VAL A 105 -1.43 -20.01 -5.11
C VAL A 105 -1.18 -20.74 -3.80
N ARG A 106 -1.95 -21.78 -3.49
CA ARG A 106 -1.78 -22.58 -2.27
C ARG A 106 -0.81 -23.73 -2.50
N SER A 107 0.02 -24.01 -1.51
CA SER A 107 0.84 -25.22 -1.49
C SER A 107 -0.04 -26.44 -1.25
N ASN A 108 0.28 -27.54 -1.92
CA ASN A 108 -0.38 -28.84 -1.70
C ASN A 108 0.22 -29.62 -0.53
N LYS A 109 1.39 -29.21 -0.03
CA LYS A 109 2.16 -29.95 0.98
C LYS A 109 2.25 -29.24 2.33
N LEU A 110 2.22 -27.91 2.31
CA LEU A 110 2.33 -27.07 3.50
C LEU A 110 1.11 -26.18 3.61
N ASP A 111 0.79 -25.75 4.83
CA ASP A 111 -0.22 -24.73 5.08
C ASP A 111 0.39 -23.35 4.76
N ALA A 112 0.67 -23.13 3.48
CA ALA A 112 1.31 -21.95 2.94
C ALA A 112 0.70 -21.57 1.58
N ALA A 113 0.79 -20.29 1.22
CA ALA A 113 0.41 -19.77 -0.08
C ALA A 113 1.44 -18.76 -0.59
N PHE A 114 1.57 -18.64 -1.91
CA PHE A 114 2.56 -17.77 -2.54
C PHE A 114 1.93 -16.88 -3.59
N PHE A 115 2.35 -15.63 -3.62
CA PHE A 115 1.86 -14.63 -4.54
C PHE A 115 3.02 -13.85 -5.16
N ILE A 116 3.00 -13.75 -6.49
CA ILE A 116 3.97 -12.97 -7.27
C ILE A 116 3.34 -11.63 -7.61
N LYS A 117 3.82 -10.55 -6.98
CA LYS A 117 3.37 -9.18 -7.21
C LYS A 117 4.04 -8.61 -8.47
N THR A 118 3.24 -8.25 -9.45
CA THR A 118 3.63 -7.52 -10.67
C THR A 118 2.78 -6.26 -10.82
N SER A 119 3.10 -5.39 -11.79
CA SER A 119 2.26 -4.22 -12.12
C SER A 119 0.82 -4.56 -12.51
N LYS A 120 0.56 -5.79 -13.00
CA LYS A 120 -0.77 -6.24 -13.44
C LYS A 120 -1.42 -7.23 -12.48
N ASN A 121 -0.62 -7.93 -11.67
CA ASN A 121 -1.06 -8.91 -10.71
C ASN A 121 -0.59 -8.47 -9.32
N PHE A 122 -1.45 -7.77 -8.58
CA PHE A 122 -1.16 -7.33 -7.22
C PHE A 122 -2.37 -7.63 -6.35
N ILE A 123 -2.15 -7.97 -5.08
CA ILE A 123 -3.23 -8.05 -4.11
C ILE A 123 -3.73 -6.62 -3.90
N LYS A 124 -5.00 -6.38 -4.23
CA LYS A 124 -5.63 -5.09 -4.00
C LYS A 124 -5.71 -4.85 -2.51
N GLN A 125 -4.83 -3.99 -2.01
CA GLN A 125 -4.96 -3.47 -0.67
C GLN A 125 -6.14 -2.51 -0.65
N SER A 126 -7.12 -2.82 0.18
CA SER A 126 -8.23 -1.94 0.47
C SER A 126 -7.93 -1.12 1.72
N ALA A 127 -8.31 0.14 1.70
CA ALA A 127 -8.26 1.00 2.87
C ALA A 127 -9.34 2.06 2.78
N SER A 128 -9.80 2.50 3.94
CA SER A 128 -10.62 3.69 4.07
C SER A 128 -9.88 4.74 4.90
N ALA A 129 -10.26 5.99 4.72
CA ALA A 129 -9.82 7.07 5.57
C ALA A 129 -10.90 8.15 5.65
N TYR A 130 -10.75 9.02 6.61
CA TYR A 130 -11.61 10.18 6.80
C TYR A 130 -10.77 11.45 6.74
N ILE A 131 -11.35 12.48 6.15
CA ILE A 131 -10.77 13.81 6.12
C ILE A 131 -11.75 14.77 6.77
N ARG A 132 -11.27 15.55 7.73
CA ARG A 132 -12.06 16.57 8.46
C ARG A 132 -11.35 17.90 8.43
N ALA A 133 -12.11 19.00 8.39
CA ALA A 133 -11.54 20.33 8.56
C ALA A 133 -11.37 20.63 10.06
N LEU A 134 -10.12 20.87 10.49
CA LEU A 134 -9.82 21.41 11.81
C LEU A 134 -9.86 22.94 11.82
N SER A 135 -9.54 23.55 10.67
CA SER A 135 -9.59 25.00 10.45
C SER A 135 -10.00 25.29 9.01
N GLY A 136 -10.80 26.35 8.83
CA GLY A 136 -11.56 26.59 7.61
C GLY A 136 -12.93 25.92 7.64
N GLU A 137 -13.73 26.17 6.62
CA GLU A 137 -15.06 25.59 6.45
C GLU A 137 -15.15 24.87 5.11
N THR A 138 -15.58 23.61 5.15
CA THR A 138 -15.82 22.79 3.97
C THR A 138 -17.32 22.49 3.83
N GLU A 139 -17.77 22.11 2.63
CA GLU A 139 -19.19 21.79 2.37
C GLU A 139 -19.75 20.69 3.28
N LYS A 140 -18.90 19.78 3.74
CA LYS A 140 -19.24 18.70 4.67
C LYS A 140 -18.26 18.73 5.85
N PRO A 141 -18.69 18.29 7.05
CA PRO A 141 -17.81 18.20 8.21
C PRO A 141 -16.76 17.07 8.09
N GLU A 142 -17.08 16.03 7.31
CA GLU A 142 -16.22 14.87 7.12
C GLU A 142 -16.39 14.30 5.70
N TYR A 143 -15.30 13.75 5.15
CA TYR A 143 -15.26 13.08 3.86
C TYR A 143 -14.65 11.70 4.02
N ASN A 144 -15.39 10.66 3.62
CA ASN A 144 -14.88 9.29 3.53
C ASN A 144 -14.13 9.14 2.19
N VAL A 145 -12.93 8.57 2.26
CA VAL A 145 -12.07 8.29 1.11
C VAL A 145 -11.70 6.83 1.12
N THR A 146 -11.76 6.17 -0.04
CA THR A 146 -11.46 4.75 -0.18
C THR A 146 -10.36 4.52 -1.20
N SER A 147 -9.62 3.42 -1.06
CA SER A 147 -8.58 2.99 -1.99
C SER A 147 -9.10 2.70 -3.40
N GLU A 148 -10.40 2.40 -3.53
CA GLU A 148 -11.10 2.18 -4.81
C GLU A 148 -11.69 3.46 -5.40
N GLY A 149 -11.66 4.55 -4.64
CA GLY A 149 -12.21 5.83 -5.04
C GLY A 149 -11.39 6.55 -6.12
N GLU A 150 -12.01 7.52 -6.77
CA GLU A 150 -11.31 8.42 -7.68
C GLU A 150 -10.40 9.41 -6.95
N LYS A 151 -9.59 10.15 -7.72
CA LYS A 151 -8.72 11.19 -7.18
C LYS A 151 -9.53 12.29 -6.53
N ILE A 152 -9.14 12.66 -5.31
CA ILE A 152 -9.89 13.58 -4.47
C ILE A 152 -9.25 14.95 -4.55
N HIS A 153 -9.78 15.80 -5.43
CA HIS A 153 -9.39 17.20 -5.55
C HIS A 153 -9.85 18.05 -4.36
N ILE A 154 -8.94 18.92 -3.91
CA ILE A 154 -9.12 19.85 -2.80
C ILE A 154 -8.87 21.27 -3.33
N GLY A 155 -9.76 22.20 -3.00
CA GLY A 155 -9.59 23.59 -3.40
C GLY A 155 -10.74 24.49 -2.99
N ARG A 156 -10.64 25.76 -3.37
CA ARG A 156 -11.68 26.76 -3.16
C ARG A 156 -12.77 26.66 -4.22
N ASP A 157 -14.02 26.72 -3.77
CA ASP A 157 -15.26 26.51 -4.52
C ASP A 157 -15.41 25.10 -5.12
N LYS A 158 -16.65 24.63 -5.27
CA LYS A 158 -16.93 23.29 -5.82
C LYS A 158 -16.45 23.13 -7.25
N LYS A 159 -16.69 24.13 -8.08
CA LYS A 159 -16.28 24.16 -9.49
C LYS A 159 -15.23 25.23 -9.67
N ALA A 160 -13.99 24.78 -9.85
CA ALA A 160 -12.84 25.63 -10.09
C ALA A 160 -12.56 25.68 -11.60
N GLN A 161 -12.49 26.88 -12.17
CA GLN A 161 -11.96 27.04 -13.53
C GLN A 161 -10.43 27.08 -13.48
N GLY A 162 -9.78 26.23 -14.27
CA GLY A 162 -8.34 26.25 -14.49
C GLY A 162 -7.91 27.36 -15.43
N ASP A 163 -6.59 27.57 -15.50
CA ASP A 163 -5.98 28.56 -16.39
C ASP A 163 -6.15 28.20 -17.88
N ASP A 164 -6.43 26.92 -18.16
CA ASP A 164 -6.79 26.37 -19.47
C ASP A 164 -8.27 26.62 -19.87
N GLY A 165 -9.06 27.24 -18.97
CA GLY A 165 -10.47 27.53 -19.17
C GLY A 165 -11.41 26.36 -18.85
N PHE A 166 -10.89 25.16 -18.54
CA PHE A 166 -11.70 24.01 -18.19
C PHE A 166 -12.12 24.04 -16.72
N PHE A 167 -13.28 23.43 -16.42
CA PHE A 167 -13.77 23.32 -15.06
C PHE A 167 -13.35 21.99 -14.44
N ARG A 168 -12.86 22.06 -13.21
CA ARG A 168 -12.56 20.92 -12.36
C ARG A 168 -13.47 20.94 -11.13
N THR A 169 -13.91 19.76 -10.70
CA THR A 169 -14.69 19.61 -9.47
C THR A 169 -13.75 19.36 -8.29
N ASN A 170 -13.83 20.21 -7.27
CA ASN A 170 -13.22 19.94 -5.97
C ASN A 170 -14.18 19.07 -5.15
N HIS A 171 -13.70 17.91 -4.72
CA HIS A 171 -14.45 16.99 -3.88
C HIS A 171 -14.55 17.54 -2.47
N ILE A 172 -13.42 18.05 -1.95
CA ILE A 172 -13.33 18.82 -0.71
C ILE A 172 -13.21 20.29 -1.11
N ALA A 173 -14.34 20.99 -1.06
CA ALA A 173 -14.42 22.38 -1.44
C ALA A 173 -14.49 23.27 -0.21
N PHE A 174 -13.65 24.30 -0.20
CA PHE A 174 -13.71 25.43 0.73
C PHE A 174 -14.53 26.54 0.08
N PRO A 175 -15.78 26.81 0.49
CA PRO A 175 -16.61 27.82 -0.16
C PRO A 175 -15.99 29.22 0.00
N SER A 176 -15.97 30.00 -1.08
CA SER A 176 -15.42 31.38 -1.05
C SER A 176 -16.32 32.39 -0.36
N ASP A 177 -17.60 32.06 -0.17
CA ASP A 177 -18.60 32.83 0.56
C ASP A 177 -18.68 32.45 2.06
N SER A 178 -17.84 31.51 2.51
CA SER A 178 -17.70 31.21 3.93
C SER A 178 -17.25 32.45 4.72
N ALA A 179 -17.79 32.59 5.93
CA ALA A 179 -17.35 33.60 6.89
C ALA A 179 -15.96 33.30 7.49
N ASN A 180 -15.41 32.10 7.26
CA ASN A 180 -14.10 31.71 7.75
C ASN A 180 -12.98 32.24 6.84
N ASP A 181 -12.18 33.16 7.35
CA ASP A 181 -11.08 33.79 6.60
C ASP A 181 -10.03 32.79 6.10
N ALA A 182 -9.89 31.61 6.74
CA ALA A 182 -8.95 30.59 6.30
C ALA A 182 -9.22 30.11 4.87
N ASN A 183 -10.48 30.10 4.44
CA ASN A 183 -10.89 29.67 3.10
C ASN A 183 -10.28 30.55 2.00
N LYS A 184 -9.99 31.83 2.29
CA LYS A 184 -9.43 32.79 1.31
C LYS A 184 -8.02 32.41 0.85
N TYR A 185 -7.26 31.71 1.70
CA TYR A 185 -5.91 31.25 1.42
C TYR A 185 -5.87 29.93 0.66
N VAL A 186 -7.03 29.29 0.47
CA VAL A 186 -7.15 28.09 -0.36
C VAL A 186 -7.29 28.52 -1.83
N SER A 187 -6.29 28.15 -2.62
CA SER A 187 -6.34 28.22 -4.09
C SER A 187 -7.49 27.38 -4.67
N ARG A 188 -8.02 27.79 -5.83
CA ARG A 188 -9.07 27.07 -6.56
C ARG A 188 -8.69 25.62 -6.89
N GLN A 189 -7.41 25.40 -7.18
CA GLN A 189 -6.81 24.08 -7.39
C GLN A 189 -5.62 23.94 -6.46
N HIS A 190 -5.83 23.37 -5.27
CA HIS A 190 -4.82 23.41 -4.21
C HIS A 190 -4.05 22.11 -4.09
N ALA A 191 -4.77 21.00 -3.96
CA ALA A 191 -4.18 19.71 -3.70
C ALA A 191 -5.04 18.59 -4.27
N ARG A 192 -4.48 17.39 -4.30
CA ARG A 192 -5.23 16.17 -4.56
C ARG A 192 -4.73 15.03 -3.67
N ILE A 193 -5.63 14.16 -3.27
CA ILE A 193 -5.31 12.90 -2.60
C ILE A 193 -5.66 11.75 -3.54
N GLU A 194 -4.79 10.75 -3.62
CA GLU A 194 -5.06 9.52 -4.37
C GLU A 194 -4.46 8.30 -3.68
N TRP A 195 -5.05 7.14 -3.93
CA TRP A 195 -4.50 5.87 -3.50
C TRP A 195 -3.34 5.44 -4.41
N ASN A 196 -2.21 5.05 -3.82
CA ASN A 196 -1.09 4.46 -4.52
C ASN A 196 -1.09 2.95 -4.29
N ASN A 197 -1.40 2.18 -5.34
CA ASN A 197 -1.44 0.71 -5.29
C ASN A 197 -0.08 0.06 -5.04
N ASP A 198 1.01 0.69 -5.48
CA ASP A 198 2.35 0.15 -5.26
C ASP A 198 2.74 0.26 -3.79
N ALA A 199 2.50 1.42 -3.19
CA ALA A 199 2.81 1.74 -1.79
C ALA A 199 1.74 1.27 -0.79
N GLY A 200 0.51 1.02 -1.23
CA GLY A 200 -0.57 0.60 -0.34
C GLY A 200 -1.08 1.70 0.57
N ARG A 201 -1.04 2.96 0.13
CA ARG A 201 -1.25 4.13 0.99
C ARG A 201 -1.93 5.27 0.23
N PHE A 202 -2.59 6.14 0.99
CA PHE A 202 -3.04 7.42 0.49
C PHE A 202 -1.87 8.40 0.37
N MET A 203 -1.77 9.05 -0.78
CA MET A 203 -0.75 10.03 -1.11
C MET A 203 -1.40 11.38 -1.34
N ILE A 204 -0.83 12.44 -0.77
CA ILE A 204 -1.20 13.82 -1.06
C ILE A 204 -0.19 14.45 -2.02
N PHE A 205 -0.73 15.17 -3.01
CA PHE A 205 0.04 15.94 -3.98
C PHE A 205 -0.40 17.40 -3.95
N ALA A 206 0.54 18.30 -4.16
CA ALA A 206 0.21 19.68 -4.48
C ALA A 206 -0.27 19.78 -5.94
N ASP A 207 -1.28 20.62 -6.17
CA ASP A 207 -1.63 21.07 -7.52
C ASP A 207 -0.99 22.45 -7.78
N GLU A 208 -1.19 23.01 -8.98
CA GLU A 208 -0.62 24.30 -9.41
C GLU A 208 -0.79 25.45 -8.40
N GLY A 209 -1.93 25.50 -7.71
CA GLY A 209 -2.19 26.52 -6.70
C GLY A 209 -1.64 26.21 -5.30
N GLY A 210 -1.11 25.00 -5.08
CA GLY A 210 -0.55 24.50 -3.81
C GLY A 210 0.97 24.53 -3.73
N VAL A 211 1.66 24.91 -4.82
CA VAL A 211 3.13 24.99 -4.90
C VAL A 211 3.65 26.43 -4.94
N PRO A 212 4.87 26.71 -4.46
CA PRO A 212 5.48 28.04 -4.53
C PRO A 212 5.49 28.63 -5.96
N PRO A 213 5.34 29.95 -6.13
CA PRO A 213 5.26 30.98 -5.09
C PRO A 213 3.86 31.13 -4.47
N ARG A 214 2.86 30.43 -4.99
CA ARG A 214 1.46 30.53 -4.55
C ARG A 214 1.22 29.59 -3.37
N ASN A 215 0.31 29.97 -2.48
CA ASN A 215 -0.16 29.27 -1.29
C ASN A 215 0.34 27.81 -1.13
N LYS A 216 1.27 27.59 -0.21
CA LYS A 216 2.02 26.32 -0.10
C LYS A 216 1.24 25.27 0.70
N ILE A 217 1.44 23.99 0.39
CA ILE A 217 1.03 22.88 1.25
C ILE A 217 2.13 22.55 2.26
N LYS A 218 1.73 22.40 3.53
CA LYS A 218 2.59 21.88 4.59
C LYS A 218 1.89 20.71 5.27
N ILE A 219 2.67 19.72 5.68
CA ILE A 219 2.18 18.52 6.35
C ILE A 219 2.93 18.41 7.66
N ARG A 220 2.19 18.23 8.75
CA ARG A 220 2.72 18.01 10.09
C ARG A 220 2.09 16.75 10.64
N SER A 221 2.92 15.81 11.07
CA SER A 221 2.41 14.60 11.72
C SER A 221 2.06 14.87 13.18
N GLU A 222 1.05 14.21 13.73
CA GLU A 222 0.72 14.32 15.16
C GLU A 222 1.92 13.94 16.06
N LYS A 223 2.72 12.97 15.60
CA LYS A 223 3.83 12.37 16.36
C LYS A 223 5.16 13.13 16.22
N SER A 224 5.24 14.14 15.35
CA SER A 224 6.48 14.87 15.09
C SER A 224 6.27 16.38 14.97
N GLU A 225 7.27 17.16 15.38
CA GLU A 225 7.28 18.60 15.13
C GLU A 225 7.79 18.96 13.72
N ASP A 226 8.28 17.98 12.97
CA ASP A 226 8.77 18.19 11.61
C ASP A 226 7.65 18.60 10.67
N VAL A 227 7.94 19.63 9.86
CA VAL A 227 7.01 20.16 8.87
C VAL A 227 7.54 19.88 7.47
N ILE A 228 6.82 19.02 6.76
CA ILE A 228 7.10 18.67 5.37
C ILE A 228 6.42 19.70 4.47
N LYS A 229 7.13 20.22 3.46
CA LYS A 229 6.61 21.19 2.51
C LYS A 229 6.57 20.58 1.12
N LEU A 230 5.38 20.56 0.50
CA LEU A 230 5.28 20.14 -0.88
C LEU A 230 5.70 21.29 -1.80
N THR A 231 6.65 21.03 -2.69
CA THR A 231 7.23 22.03 -3.60
C THR A 231 7.09 21.65 -5.07
N SER A 232 6.58 20.46 -5.36
CA SER A 232 6.40 19.91 -6.71
C SER A 232 5.00 19.31 -6.82
N THR A 233 4.40 19.42 -8.00
CA THR A 233 3.13 18.78 -8.35
C THR A 233 3.27 17.28 -8.64
N HIS A 234 4.51 16.81 -8.80
CA HIS A 234 4.83 15.42 -9.20
C HIS A 234 5.26 14.54 -8.01
N ILE A 235 5.78 15.14 -6.95
CA ILE A 235 6.28 14.42 -5.78
C ILE A 235 5.22 14.48 -4.68
N GLY A 236 4.56 13.34 -4.45
CA GLY A 236 3.55 13.20 -3.41
C GLY A 236 4.17 12.83 -2.06
N HIS A 237 3.42 13.08 -1.00
CA HIS A 237 3.75 12.64 0.35
C HIS A 237 2.75 11.59 0.83
N GLN A 238 3.26 10.58 1.52
CA GLN A 238 2.44 9.52 2.11
C GLN A 238 1.76 10.02 3.37
N LEU A 239 0.43 9.96 3.40
CA LEU A 239 -0.34 10.34 4.57
C LEU A 239 -0.34 9.22 5.63
N GLN A 240 -0.26 9.62 6.89
CA GLN A 240 -0.32 8.77 8.08
C GLN A 240 -1.46 9.20 9.00
N GLU A 241 -1.90 8.28 9.88
CA GLU A 241 -2.88 8.60 10.91
C GLU A 241 -2.49 9.86 11.70
N GLY A 242 -3.44 10.80 11.80
CA GLY A 242 -3.28 12.05 12.54
C GLY A 242 -2.52 13.14 11.80
N ASP A 243 -2.14 12.93 10.53
CA ASP A 243 -1.46 13.97 9.76
C ASP A 243 -2.37 15.18 9.54
N GLN A 244 -1.80 16.36 9.80
CA GLN A 244 -2.43 17.65 9.56
C GLN A 244 -1.90 18.25 8.27
N ILE A 245 -2.80 18.47 7.32
CA ILE A 245 -2.55 19.06 6.00
C ILE A 245 -2.94 20.54 6.07
N ILE A 246 -1.94 21.41 6.05
CA ILE A 246 -2.10 22.85 6.07
C ILE A 246 -2.11 23.36 4.62
N LEU A 247 -3.21 24.00 4.24
CA LEU A 247 -3.45 24.56 2.91
C LEU A 247 -3.24 26.08 2.95
N GLY A 248 -2.26 26.56 2.20
CA GLY A 248 -1.90 27.97 2.19
C GLY A 248 -1.35 28.42 3.54
N GLU A 249 -2.10 29.28 4.23
CA GLU A 249 -1.67 29.90 5.48
C GLU A 249 -2.34 29.30 6.72
N SER A 250 -3.65 29.02 6.66
CA SER A 250 -4.45 28.79 7.87
C SER A 250 -5.57 27.75 7.77
N ALA A 251 -5.91 27.25 6.58
CA ALA A 251 -6.86 26.14 6.46
C ALA A 251 -6.15 24.82 6.78
N VAL A 252 -6.77 23.97 7.59
CA VAL A 252 -6.17 22.74 8.09
C VAL A 252 -7.16 21.59 7.95
N LEU A 253 -6.73 20.53 7.28
CA LEU A 253 -7.41 19.25 7.23
C LEU A 253 -6.66 18.24 8.10
N GLU A 254 -7.40 17.38 8.80
CA GLU A 254 -6.87 16.20 9.48
C GLU A 254 -7.17 14.96 8.64
N PHE A 255 -6.19 14.06 8.55
CA PHE A 255 -6.33 12.76 7.92
C PHE A 255 -6.34 11.65 8.97
N SER A 256 -7.37 10.80 8.94
CA SER A 256 -7.47 9.61 9.78
C SER A 256 -7.59 8.37 8.89
N TYR A 257 -6.58 7.51 8.96
CA TYR A 257 -6.43 6.25 8.27
C TYR A 257 -7.09 5.09 9.03
N GLN A 258 -7.99 4.40 8.33
CA GLN A 258 -8.55 3.14 8.80
C GLN A 258 -8.08 2.03 7.86
N PRO A 259 -7.05 1.24 8.23
CA PRO A 259 -6.70 0.08 7.45
C PRO A 259 -7.92 -0.84 7.36
N ALA A 260 -8.21 -1.37 6.18
CA ALA A 260 -9.23 -2.40 6.08
C ALA A 260 -8.76 -3.60 6.92
N THR A 261 -9.51 -3.94 7.95
CA THR A 261 -9.47 -5.30 8.49
C THR A 261 -9.96 -6.20 7.36
N HIS A 262 -9.11 -7.10 6.88
CA HIS A 262 -9.55 -8.23 6.08
C HIS A 262 -10.62 -8.97 6.92
N GLU A 263 -11.88 -8.88 6.50
CA GLU A 263 -12.95 -9.81 6.89
C GLU A 263 -12.94 -11.02 5.95
#